data_AF-A0A7X6P6X7-F1
#
_entry.id   AF-A0A7X6P6X7-F1
#
_cell.length_a   1.000
_cell.length_b   1.000
_cell.length_c   1.000
_cell.angle_alpha   90.00
_cell.angle_beta   90.00
_cell.angle_gamma   90.00
#
_symmetry.space_group_name_H-M   'P 1'
#
loop_
_entity.id
_entity.type
_entity.pdbx_description
1 polymer ?
#
loop_
_entity_poly.entity_id
_entity_poly.type
_entity_poly.pdbx_seq_one_letter_code
_entity_poly.pdbx_strand_id
1 'polypeptide(L)'
;MFRKLITNLSFSPSLIGEVAVYAKKLKHEEKLRRIGLTLMIPALILQIVALANPPESTNKASENDLVYGGVNNTNDLLQHYDKNELNIRDIFSALGINRAELSNLKPDKIQSHSSEQFFTVGTQLKVSHQEGGKVSTFKKHDGGTGGLYFTPLINNQTRPLTYQVLSGSSSLAGDFSIVKSSGAIIINNIPKNLSIKEPGSISLSIKAYNNTQGQENAIAKPSDRITYTIGAKNTDKEQTQKFTFVKNLSDTLEYSDVINTHGGTLDVRAQTISWPAIDMAPEEVQQRSFTVRLKSTLPATATGVSNPHSFDCVMKSNFGNTILTNVKCPPYKLAEQAASELPKVNTSTVSIFIATLSLVTLFLYLRSLQYKEEVRLIRRDVNEGVLL
;
A
#
# COMPACT_ATOMS: atom_id res chain seq x y z
N MET A 1 2.77 -15.34 55.06
CA MET A 1 3.71 -16.40 55.49
C MET A 1 4.95 -15.83 56.15
N PHE A 2 5.71 -14.96 55.46
CA PHE A 2 6.94 -14.34 55.98
C PHE A 2 6.81 -13.73 57.38
N ARG A 3 5.80 -12.86 57.58
CA ARG A 3 5.50 -12.23 58.87
C ARG A 3 5.25 -13.25 60.00
N LYS A 4 4.66 -14.40 59.69
CA LYS A 4 4.32 -15.48 60.64
C LYS A 4 5.53 -16.34 61.02
N LEU A 5 6.48 -16.51 60.09
CA LEU A 5 7.77 -17.17 60.31
C LEU A 5 8.68 -16.34 61.21
N ILE A 6 8.77 -15.02 60.97
CA ILE A 6 9.60 -14.13 61.80
C ILE A 6 9.05 -14.00 63.22
N THR A 7 7.73 -13.83 63.40
CA THR A 7 7.14 -13.66 64.75
C THR A 7 7.24 -14.90 65.64
N ASN A 8 7.43 -16.09 65.07
CA ASN A 8 7.50 -17.35 65.82
C ASN A 8 8.93 -17.92 65.92
N LEU A 9 9.93 -17.25 65.32
CA LEU A 9 11.30 -17.75 65.26
C LEU A 9 11.97 -17.80 66.64
N SER A 10 11.68 -16.83 67.50
CA SER A 10 12.17 -16.77 68.88
C SER A 10 11.60 -17.86 69.80
N PHE A 11 10.55 -18.58 69.37
CA PHE A 11 9.83 -19.55 70.19
C PHE A 11 10.16 -21.02 69.85
N SER A 12 10.94 -21.29 68.78
CA SER A 12 11.32 -22.66 68.43
C SER A 12 12.57 -22.73 67.51
N PRO A 13 13.71 -23.26 68.00
CA PRO A 13 14.97 -23.35 67.24
C PRO A 13 14.88 -24.21 65.97
N SER A 14 13.90 -25.13 65.90
CA SER A 14 13.66 -26.01 64.75
C SER A 14 13.24 -25.26 63.48
N LEU A 15 12.74 -24.02 63.60
CA LEU A 15 12.30 -23.21 62.44
C LEU A 15 13.47 -22.61 61.64
N ILE A 16 14.69 -22.60 62.16
CA ILE A 16 15.88 -22.04 61.48
C ILE A 16 16.21 -22.82 60.19
N GLY A 17 16.03 -24.15 60.21
CA GLY A 17 16.20 -25.00 59.03
C GLY A 17 15.19 -24.69 57.93
N GLU A 18 13.94 -24.41 58.30
CA GLU A 18 12.88 -24.02 57.36
C GLU A 18 13.12 -22.64 56.75
N VAL A 19 13.65 -21.69 57.52
CA VAL A 19 14.05 -20.36 57.01
C VAL A 19 15.19 -20.46 56.00
N ALA A 20 16.18 -21.33 56.23
CA ALA A 20 17.29 -21.54 55.29
C ALA A 20 16.81 -22.15 53.95
N VAL A 21 15.90 -23.13 54.01
CA VAL A 21 15.25 -23.73 52.83
C VAL A 21 14.42 -22.68 52.09
N TYR A 22 13.67 -21.86 52.83
CA TYR A 22 12.88 -20.77 52.27
C TYR A 22 13.74 -19.72 51.56
N ALA A 23 14.86 -19.30 52.18
CA ALA A 23 15.81 -18.36 51.59
C ALA A 23 16.47 -18.91 50.31
N LYS A 24 16.81 -20.20 50.27
CA LYS A 24 17.37 -20.86 49.08
C LYS A 24 16.35 -20.92 47.93
N LYS A 25 15.09 -21.23 48.25
CA LYS A 25 13.98 -21.22 47.28
C LYS A 25 13.71 -19.81 46.74
N LEU A 26 13.73 -18.79 47.62
CA LEU A 26 13.63 -17.38 47.26
C LEU A 26 14.71 -16.93 46.28
N LYS A 27 15.96 -17.31 46.52
CA LYS A 27 17.08 -16.97 45.63
C LYS A 27 16.96 -17.62 44.25
N HIS A 28 16.41 -18.84 44.18
CA HIS A 28 16.14 -19.52 42.92
C HIS A 28 15.00 -18.84 42.15
N GLU A 29 13.91 -18.46 42.84
CA GLU A 29 12.81 -17.68 42.26
C GLU A 29 13.26 -16.29 41.77
N GLU A 30 14.15 -15.60 42.49
CA GLU A 30 14.70 -14.30 42.05
C GLU A 30 15.49 -14.44 40.74
N LYS A 31 16.32 -15.49 40.63
CA LYS A 31 17.14 -15.74 39.42
C LYS A 31 16.26 -16.00 38.20
N LEU A 32 15.24 -16.86 38.33
CA LEU A 32 14.28 -17.16 37.26
C LEU A 32 13.50 -15.91 36.84
N ARG A 33 13.05 -15.09 37.79
CA ARG A 33 12.32 -13.84 37.50
C ARG A 33 13.19 -12.78 36.81
N ARG A 34 14.46 -12.62 37.20
CA ARG A 34 15.37 -11.69 36.51
C ARG A 34 15.61 -12.10 35.06
N ILE A 35 15.81 -13.39 34.80
CA ILE A 35 15.99 -13.92 33.44
C ILE A 35 14.73 -13.64 32.60
N GLY A 36 13.54 -13.90 33.15
CA GLY A 36 12.27 -13.59 32.49
C GLY A 36 12.11 -12.09 32.17
N LEU A 37 12.46 -11.22 33.12
CA LEU A 37 12.37 -9.77 32.94
C LEU A 37 13.34 -9.25 31.87
N THR A 38 14.58 -9.79 31.84
CA THR A 38 15.57 -9.43 30.81
C THR A 38 15.18 -9.88 29.40
N LEU A 39 14.41 -10.96 29.25
CA LEU A 39 13.90 -11.41 27.95
C LEU A 39 12.63 -10.66 27.51
N MET A 40 11.78 -10.22 28.45
CA MET A 40 10.57 -9.45 28.13
C MET A 40 10.86 -8.02 27.64
N ILE A 41 11.89 -7.36 28.16
CA ILE A 41 12.20 -5.96 27.80
C ILE A 41 12.50 -5.80 26.28
N PRO A 42 13.39 -6.59 25.65
CA PRO A 42 13.60 -6.52 24.20
C PRO A 42 12.34 -6.83 23.39
N ALA A 43 11.52 -7.79 23.84
CA ALA A 43 10.27 -8.12 23.16
C ALA A 43 9.27 -6.95 23.20
N LEU A 44 9.17 -6.25 24.34
CA LEU A 44 8.32 -5.06 24.47
C LEU A 44 8.81 -3.92 23.56
N ILE A 45 10.13 -3.72 23.46
CA ILE A 45 10.74 -2.72 22.58
C ILE A 45 10.43 -3.03 21.11
N LEU A 46 10.61 -4.29 20.68
CA LEU A 46 10.28 -4.71 19.32
C LEU A 46 8.80 -4.49 18.99
N GLN A 47 7.90 -4.76 19.94
CA GLN A 47 6.46 -4.54 19.76
C GLN A 47 6.10 -3.05 19.66
N ILE A 48 6.73 -2.18 20.46
CA ILE A 48 6.53 -0.72 20.38
C ILE A 48 7.02 -0.18 19.04
N VAL A 49 8.19 -0.63 18.55
CA VAL A 49 8.73 -0.22 17.25
C VAL A 49 7.83 -0.67 16.09
N ALA A 50 7.29 -1.88 16.15
CA ALA A 50 6.38 -2.40 15.13
C ALA A 50 5.03 -1.65 15.09
N LEU A 51 4.54 -1.15 16.23
CA LEU A 51 3.34 -0.31 16.30
C LEU A 51 3.58 1.13 15.86
N ALA A 52 4.73 1.69 16.22
CA ALA A 52 5.07 3.07 15.87
C ALA A 52 5.30 3.24 14.36
N ASN A 53 5.80 2.19 13.71
CA ASN A 53 6.11 2.19 12.29
C ASN A 53 5.53 0.91 11.66
N PRO A 54 4.22 0.85 11.37
CA PRO A 54 3.74 -0.20 10.47
C PRO A 54 4.57 -0.13 9.19
N PRO A 55 5.00 -1.27 8.63
CA PRO A 55 5.67 -1.27 7.34
C PRO A 55 4.74 -0.62 6.30
N GLU A 56 5.00 0.63 5.95
CA GLU A 56 4.36 1.29 4.82
C GLU A 56 5.38 1.33 3.69
N SER A 57 5.09 0.60 2.59
CA SER A 57 5.58 1.04 1.28
C SER A 57 5.18 2.51 1.11
N THR A 58 6.15 3.34 0.77
CA THR A 58 5.91 4.73 0.35
C THR A 58 5.06 4.82 -0.91
N ASN A 59 4.92 3.69 -1.63
CA ASN A 59 4.23 3.61 -2.89
C ASN A 59 2.82 3.03 -2.69
N LYS A 60 1.80 3.88 -2.87
CA LYS A 60 0.41 3.47 -2.66
C LYS A 60 -0.31 2.97 -3.95
N ALA A 61 0.33 2.87 -5.11
CA ALA A 61 -0.43 2.82 -6.37
C ALA A 61 -0.56 1.52 -7.15
N SER A 62 -1.59 1.54 -7.99
CA SER A 62 -1.70 0.81 -9.24
C SER A 62 -1.26 1.68 -10.43
N GLU A 63 -0.75 1.07 -11.50
CA GLU A 63 -0.46 1.76 -12.78
C GLU A 63 -1.67 2.48 -13.41
N ASN A 64 -2.89 2.14 -12.96
CA ASN A 64 -4.14 2.75 -13.43
C ASN A 64 -4.63 3.90 -12.55
N ASP A 65 -3.87 4.24 -11.50
CA ASP A 65 -4.24 5.27 -10.56
C ASP A 65 -3.95 6.66 -11.13
N LEU A 66 -4.85 7.59 -10.88
CA LEU A 66 -4.68 8.98 -11.30
C LEU A 66 -3.76 9.74 -10.33
N VAL A 67 -3.88 9.46 -9.04
CA VAL A 67 -2.89 9.81 -8.03
C VAL A 67 -2.19 8.53 -7.67
N TYR A 68 -0.86 8.47 -7.83
CA TYR A 68 -0.09 7.28 -7.52
C TYR A 68 -0.31 6.91 -6.04
N GLY A 69 -1.26 6.00 -5.86
CA GLY A 69 -1.64 5.46 -4.60
C GLY A 69 -2.70 6.16 -3.80
N GLY A 70 -3.54 6.83 -4.56
CA GLY A 70 -4.72 7.46 -4.03
C GLY A 70 -4.38 8.56 -3.06
N VAL A 71 -5.38 8.88 -2.25
CA VAL A 71 -5.39 10.07 -1.41
C VAL A 71 -5.98 9.72 -0.05
N ASN A 72 -5.26 10.09 1.00
CA ASN A 72 -5.67 9.79 2.36
C ASN A 72 -6.73 10.77 2.85
N ASN A 73 -6.61 12.04 2.47
CA ASN A 73 -7.49 13.14 2.83
C ASN A 73 -7.37 14.30 1.82
N THR A 74 -8.15 15.35 2.02
CA THR A 74 -8.18 16.51 1.13
C THR A 74 -6.84 17.25 1.03
N ASN A 75 -6.09 17.38 2.13
CA ASN A 75 -4.79 18.06 2.10
C ASN A 75 -3.77 17.28 1.28
N ASP A 76 -3.80 15.95 1.38
CA ASP A 76 -2.97 15.04 0.59
C ASP A 76 -3.23 15.21 -0.91
N LEU A 77 -4.51 15.18 -1.31
CA LEU A 77 -4.92 15.45 -2.69
C LEU A 77 -4.42 16.82 -3.19
N LEU A 78 -4.52 17.87 -2.37
CA LEU A 78 -4.05 19.21 -2.74
C LEU A 78 -2.54 19.26 -2.96
N GLN A 79 -1.74 18.47 -2.24
CA GLN A 79 -0.29 18.40 -2.48
C GLN A 79 0.02 17.80 -3.85
N HIS A 80 -0.65 16.72 -4.24
CA HIS A 80 -0.52 16.12 -5.57
C HIS A 80 -0.98 17.10 -6.67
N TYR A 81 -2.08 17.81 -6.43
CA TYR A 81 -2.60 18.86 -7.31
C TYR A 81 -1.58 19.98 -7.52
N ASP A 82 -1.00 20.51 -6.44
CA ASP A 82 -0.09 21.67 -6.51
C ASP A 82 1.21 21.34 -7.26
N LYS A 83 1.69 20.10 -7.11
CA LYS A 83 2.85 19.59 -7.85
C LYS A 83 2.53 19.20 -9.29
N ASN A 84 1.25 19.17 -9.67
CA ASN A 84 0.74 18.65 -10.94
C ASN A 84 1.29 17.25 -11.28
N GLU A 85 1.37 16.37 -10.28
CA GLU A 85 1.84 15.01 -10.49
C GLU A 85 0.92 14.27 -11.47
N LEU A 86 1.50 13.59 -12.46
CA LEU A 86 0.76 12.90 -13.53
C LEU A 86 -0.25 13.78 -14.29
N ASN A 87 -0.01 15.09 -14.36
CA ASN A 87 -0.91 16.09 -14.96
C ASN A 87 -2.28 16.22 -14.25
N ILE A 88 -2.37 15.84 -12.97
CA ILE A 88 -3.64 15.82 -12.26
C ILE A 88 -4.31 17.19 -12.18
N ARG A 89 -3.55 18.28 -12.02
CA ARG A 89 -4.08 19.64 -12.04
C ARG A 89 -4.68 19.98 -13.38
N ASP A 90 -4.03 19.56 -14.47
CA ASP A 90 -4.47 19.83 -15.83
C ASP A 90 -5.74 19.03 -16.16
N ILE A 91 -5.85 17.81 -15.64
CA ILE A 91 -7.04 16.96 -15.74
C ILE A 91 -8.21 17.59 -14.99
N PHE A 92 -8.03 18.02 -13.74
CA PHE A 92 -9.07 18.73 -12.99
C PHE A 92 -9.50 20.02 -13.68
N SER A 93 -8.53 20.78 -14.20
CA SER A 93 -8.80 22.03 -14.93
C SER A 93 -9.62 21.75 -16.20
N ALA A 94 -9.32 20.68 -16.93
CA ALA A 94 -10.09 20.27 -18.10
C ALA A 94 -11.52 19.85 -17.74
N LEU A 95 -11.69 19.19 -16.58
CA LEU A 95 -13.00 18.85 -16.04
C LEU A 95 -13.76 20.06 -15.47
N GLY A 96 -13.15 21.24 -15.39
CA GLY A 96 -13.76 22.45 -14.81
C GLY A 96 -13.72 22.50 -13.29
N ILE A 97 -12.97 21.62 -12.63
CA ILE A 97 -12.84 21.54 -11.18
C ILE A 97 -11.64 22.38 -10.74
N ASN A 98 -11.86 23.33 -9.84
CA ASN A 98 -10.80 24.22 -9.36
C ASN A 98 -10.27 23.83 -7.97
N ARG A 99 -9.09 24.35 -7.61
CA ARG A 99 -8.43 24.05 -6.34
C ARG A 99 -9.26 24.42 -5.10
N ALA A 100 -10.04 25.50 -5.16
CA ALA A 100 -10.87 25.92 -4.04
C ALA A 100 -12.03 24.92 -3.82
N GLU A 101 -12.63 24.41 -4.89
CA GLU A 101 -13.62 23.34 -4.84
C GLU A 101 -13.01 22.06 -4.25
N LEU A 102 -11.78 21.68 -4.67
CA LEU A 102 -11.05 20.55 -4.10
C LEU A 102 -10.78 20.72 -2.58
N SER A 103 -10.51 21.95 -2.12
CA SER A 103 -10.25 22.18 -0.69
C SER A 103 -11.47 21.96 0.22
N ASN A 104 -12.67 21.94 -0.36
CA ASN A 104 -13.93 21.76 0.37
C ASN A 104 -14.44 20.30 0.38
N LEU A 105 -13.66 19.36 -0.16
CA LEU A 105 -14.05 17.95 -0.24
C LEU A 105 -14.24 17.31 1.14
N LYS A 106 -15.23 16.42 1.25
CA LYS A 106 -15.56 15.69 2.48
C LYS A 106 -15.50 14.18 2.28
N PRO A 107 -15.07 13.39 3.30
CA PRO A 107 -15.12 11.94 3.22
C PRO A 107 -16.54 11.41 3.03
N ASP A 108 -16.70 10.46 2.12
CA ASP A 108 -17.99 9.88 1.76
C ASP A 108 -17.81 8.45 1.18
N LYS A 109 -18.92 7.78 0.85
CA LYS A 109 -18.93 6.45 0.22
C LYS A 109 -19.88 6.43 -0.97
N ILE A 110 -19.38 5.92 -2.10
CA ILE A 110 -20.19 5.74 -3.31
C ILE A 110 -20.26 4.26 -3.65
N GLN A 111 -21.45 3.79 -4.05
CA GLN A 111 -21.62 2.44 -4.56
C GLN A 111 -21.48 2.43 -6.09
N SER A 112 -20.98 1.33 -6.65
CA SER A 112 -21.04 1.12 -8.10
C SER A 112 -22.52 1.08 -8.51
N HIS A 113 -22.94 2.09 -9.24
CA HIS A 113 -24.30 2.17 -9.75
C HIS A 113 -24.43 1.31 -11.03
N SER A 114 -25.64 1.10 -11.51
CA SER A 114 -25.89 0.46 -12.82
C SER A 114 -26.28 1.50 -13.88
N SER A 115 -26.07 2.80 -13.61
CA SER A 115 -26.47 3.88 -14.52
C SER A 115 -25.29 4.38 -15.35
N GLU A 116 -25.57 4.68 -16.62
CA GLU A 116 -24.62 5.31 -17.55
C GLU A 116 -24.27 6.75 -17.17
N GLN A 117 -24.84 7.30 -16.10
CA GLN A 117 -24.59 8.69 -15.69
C GLN A 117 -23.28 8.81 -14.92
N PHE A 118 -22.83 7.78 -14.20
CA PHE A 118 -21.57 7.84 -13.48
C PHE A 118 -20.42 7.37 -14.35
N PHE A 119 -19.42 8.23 -14.52
CA PHE A 119 -18.18 7.90 -15.22
C PHE A 119 -17.01 7.95 -14.26
N THR A 120 -16.18 6.91 -14.30
CA THR A 120 -14.81 7.00 -13.80
C THR A 120 -13.94 7.65 -14.88
N VAL A 121 -13.13 8.62 -14.48
CA VAL A 121 -12.22 9.36 -15.36
C VAL A 121 -10.79 8.88 -15.09
N GLY A 122 -10.07 8.57 -16.17
CA GLY A 122 -8.67 8.19 -16.13
C GLY A 122 -7.91 8.61 -17.39
N THR A 123 -6.61 8.34 -17.40
CA THR A 123 -5.69 8.65 -18.51
C THR A 123 -5.42 7.46 -19.43
N GLN A 124 -6.12 6.34 -19.20
CA GLN A 124 -6.02 5.13 -20.02
C GLN A 124 -7.40 4.64 -20.45
N LEU A 125 -7.50 4.15 -21.68
CA LEU A 125 -8.70 3.50 -22.20
C LEU A 125 -8.92 2.16 -21.48
N LYS A 126 -10.04 2.04 -20.76
CA LYS A 126 -10.41 0.80 -20.06
C LYS A 126 -11.50 -0.01 -20.76
N VAL A 127 -12.32 0.64 -21.59
CA VAL A 127 -13.49 0.04 -22.22
C VAL A 127 -13.68 0.58 -23.63
N SER A 128 -14.33 -0.20 -24.47
CA SER A 128 -14.70 0.16 -25.85
C SER A 128 -15.89 1.13 -25.92
N HIS A 129 -16.19 1.67 -27.10
CA HIS A 129 -17.42 2.42 -27.36
C HIS A 129 -18.68 1.58 -27.08
N GLN A 130 -18.66 0.30 -27.42
CA GLN A 130 -19.79 -0.62 -27.22
C GLN A 130 -20.13 -0.83 -25.74
N GLU A 131 -19.18 -0.55 -24.85
CA GLU A 131 -19.33 -0.60 -23.40
C GLU A 131 -19.62 0.80 -22.80
N GLY A 132 -19.95 1.79 -23.64
CA GLY A 132 -20.30 3.15 -23.25
C GLY A 132 -19.10 4.04 -22.89
N GLY A 133 -17.88 3.62 -23.20
CA GLY A 133 -16.68 4.44 -23.03
C GLY A 133 -16.79 5.75 -23.80
N LYS A 134 -16.23 6.83 -23.27
CA LYS A 134 -16.13 8.14 -23.96
C LYS A 134 -14.70 8.67 -23.87
N VAL A 135 -14.27 9.44 -24.87
CA VAL A 135 -12.91 9.99 -24.91
C VAL A 135 -12.95 11.50 -25.14
N SER A 136 -12.04 12.20 -24.48
CA SER A 136 -11.69 13.58 -24.79
C SER A 136 -10.18 13.76 -24.70
N THR A 137 -9.74 14.98 -24.93
CA THR A 137 -8.34 15.38 -24.76
C THR A 137 -8.26 16.59 -23.85
N PHE A 138 -7.22 16.64 -23.03
CA PHE A 138 -6.90 17.82 -22.24
C PHE A 138 -5.56 18.42 -22.69
N LYS A 139 -5.38 19.72 -22.49
CA LYS A 139 -4.11 20.40 -22.72
C LYS A 139 -3.24 20.25 -21.48
N LYS A 140 -2.00 19.84 -21.65
CA LYS A 140 -1.04 19.79 -20.54
C LYS A 140 -0.41 21.15 -20.33
N HIS A 141 -0.04 21.46 -19.08
CA HIS A 141 0.60 22.73 -18.75
C HIS A 141 2.00 22.90 -19.33
N ASP A 142 2.74 21.80 -19.49
CA ASP A 142 4.08 21.75 -20.09
C ASP A 142 4.08 21.72 -21.63
N GLY A 143 2.88 21.69 -22.24
CA GLY A 143 2.69 21.65 -23.68
C GLY A 143 2.20 20.30 -24.19
N GLY A 144 1.50 20.32 -25.33
CA GLY A 144 0.87 19.12 -25.90
C GLY A 144 -0.48 18.76 -25.28
N THR A 145 -0.94 17.54 -25.57
CA THR A 145 -2.26 17.04 -25.17
C THR A 145 -2.18 15.68 -24.51
N GLY A 146 -3.00 15.45 -23.49
CA GLY A 146 -3.23 14.13 -22.89
C GLY A 146 -4.61 13.59 -23.24
N GLY A 147 -4.76 12.26 -23.22
CA GLY A 147 -6.05 11.59 -23.38
C GLY A 147 -6.83 11.55 -22.07
N LEU A 148 -8.14 11.81 -22.15
CA LEU A 148 -9.07 11.70 -21.04
C LEU A 148 -10.10 10.63 -21.40
N TYR A 149 -10.17 9.59 -20.58
CA TYR A 149 -11.03 8.44 -20.82
C TYR A 149 -12.09 8.36 -19.74
N PHE A 150 -13.34 8.28 -20.17
CA PHE A 150 -14.51 8.14 -19.33
C PHE A 150 -15.02 6.72 -19.46
N THR A 151 -15.09 6.00 -18.35
CA THR A 151 -15.59 4.63 -18.30
C THR A 151 -16.84 4.60 -17.44
N PRO A 152 -18.00 4.22 -17.99
CA PRO A 152 -19.22 4.04 -17.22
C PRO A 152 -18.96 3.16 -16.00
N LEU A 153 -19.42 3.62 -14.85
CA LEU A 153 -19.39 2.83 -13.62
C LEU A 153 -20.62 1.90 -13.65
N ILE A 154 -20.60 0.89 -14.51
CA ILE A 154 -21.67 -0.12 -14.64
C ILE A 154 -21.33 -1.32 -13.76
N ASN A 155 -22.26 -1.75 -12.90
CA ASN A 155 -22.13 -3.01 -12.19
C ASN A 155 -23.13 -4.07 -12.69
N ASN A 156 -22.60 -5.10 -13.36
CA ASN A 156 -23.36 -6.30 -13.73
C ASN A 156 -23.23 -7.44 -12.69
N GLN A 157 -22.54 -7.20 -11.57
CA GLN A 157 -22.39 -8.19 -10.50
C GLN A 157 -23.58 -8.16 -9.53
N THR A 158 -23.89 -9.31 -8.93
CA THR A 158 -24.96 -9.50 -7.93
C THR A 158 -24.76 -8.70 -6.62
N ARG A 159 -23.58 -8.08 -6.40
CA ARG A 159 -23.30 -7.22 -5.25
C ARG A 159 -22.65 -5.89 -5.70
N PRO A 160 -23.15 -4.73 -5.24
CA PRO A 160 -22.52 -3.44 -5.50
C PRO A 160 -21.15 -3.31 -4.82
N LEU A 161 -20.14 -2.87 -5.58
CA LEU A 161 -18.85 -2.46 -5.04
C LEU A 161 -19.02 -1.12 -4.32
N THR A 162 -18.41 -0.95 -3.14
CA THR A 162 -18.46 0.31 -2.40
C THR A 162 -17.06 0.95 -2.38
N TYR A 163 -16.97 2.16 -2.91
CA TYR A 163 -15.75 2.98 -2.94
C TYR A 163 -15.74 3.96 -1.78
N GLN A 164 -14.60 4.09 -1.11
CA GLN A 164 -14.33 5.18 -0.17
C GLN A 164 -13.88 6.39 -0.98
N VAL A 165 -14.53 7.54 -0.82
CA VAL A 165 -14.29 8.70 -1.67
C VAL A 165 -14.14 10.00 -0.87
N LEU A 166 -13.65 11.04 -1.54
CA LEU A 166 -13.78 12.43 -1.13
C LEU A 166 -14.76 13.11 -2.10
N SER A 167 -15.92 13.54 -1.62
CA SER A 167 -17.01 14.09 -2.44
C SER A 167 -17.10 15.61 -2.33
N GLY A 168 -17.50 16.24 -3.43
CA GLY A 168 -17.79 17.68 -3.51
C GLY A 168 -18.59 18.02 -4.76
N SER A 169 -18.76 19.31 -4.99
CA SER A 169 -19.49 19.83 -6.14
C SER A 169 -18.70 20.97 -6.76
N SER A 170 -18.75 21.05 -8.08
CA SER A 170 -18.14 22.11 -8.88
C SER A 170 -19.23 22.89 -9.60
N SER A 171 -19.06 24.21 -9.64
CA SER A 171 -19.94 25.11 -10.38
C SER A 171 -19.98 24.81 -11.89
N LEU A 172 -18.90 24.26 -12.45
CA LEU A 172 -18.78 23.92 -13.87
C LEU A 172 -18.95 22.43 -14.15
N ALA A 173 -18.47 21.57 -13.26
CA ALA A 173 -18.47 20.12 -13.45
C ALA A 173 -19.67 19.39 -12.82
N GLY A 174 -20.42 20.05 -11.93
CA GLY A 174 -21.43 19.41 -11.11
C GLY A 174 -20.81 18.56 -9.99
N ASP A 175 -21.55 17.57 -9.50
CA ASP A 175 -21.07 16.70 -8.41
C ASP A 175 -19.98 15.74 -8.89
N PHE A 176 -18.92 15.67 -8.11
CA PHE A 176 -17.78 14.81 -8.39
C PHE A 176 -17.22 14.19 -7.11
N SER A 177 -16.45 13.13 -7.27
CA SER A 177 -15.84 12.43 -6.14
C SER A 177 -14.49 11.85 -6.51
N ILE A 178 -13.59 11.76 -5.53
CA ILE A 178 -12.24 11.22 -5.72
C ILE A 178 -12.13 9.91 -4.97
N VAL A 179 -11.87 8.82 -5.68
CA VAL A 179 -11.68 7.50 -5.08
C VAL A 179 -10.40 7.50 -4.27
N LYS A 180 -10.51 7.27 -2.95
CA LYS A 180 -9.36 7.37 -2.04
C LYS A 180 -8.25 6.38 -2.34
N SER A 181 -8.56 5.21 -2.89
CA SER A 181 -7.56 4.17 -3.16
C SER A 181 -6.73 4.43 -4.43
N SER A 182 -7.21 5.25 -5.36
CA SER A 182 -6.59 5.41 -6.69
C SER A 182 -6.50 6.84 -7.20
N GLY A 183 -7.13 7.80 -6.51
CA GLY A 183 -7.29 9.16 -6.99
C GLY A 183 -8.20 9.28 -8.22
N ALA A 184 -8.81 8.18 -8.69
CA ALA A 184 -9.71 8.21 -9.83
C ALA A 184 -10.89 9.14 -9.55
N ILE A 185 -11.30 9.89 -10.59
CA ILE A 185 -12.38 10.86 -10.45
C ILE A 185 -13.67 10.19 -10.90
N ILE A 186 -14.71 10.26 -10.08
CA ILE A 186 -16.07 9.89 -10.43
C ILE A 186 -16.82 11.18 -10.71
N ILE A 187 -17.48 11.26 -11.87
CA ILE A 187 -18.35 12.37 -12.25
C ILE A 187 -19.73 11.84 -12.61
N ASN A 188 -20.77 12.62 -12.33
CA ASN A 188 -22.14 12.29 -12.71
C ASN A 188 -22.54 12.82 -14.11
N ASN A 189 -21.75 13.73 -14.66
CA ASN A 189 -21.95 14.32 -15.97
C ASN A 189 -20.61 14.69 -16.57
N ILE A 190 -20.46 14.45 -17.86
CA ILE A 190 -19.27 14.89 -18.58
C ILE A 190 -19.38 16.41 -18.82
N PRO A 191 -18.37 17.21 -18.42
CA PRO A 191 -18.39 18.65 -18.58
C PRO A 191 -18.61 19.08 -20.03
N LYS A 192 -19.55 20.01 -20.25
CA LYS A 192 -19.96 20.45 -21.60
C LYS A 192 -18.86 21.16 -22.40
N ASN A 193 -17.83 21.67 -21.71
CA ASN A 193 -16.66 22.30 -22.32
C ASN A 193 -15.71 21.29 -23.00
N LEU A 194 -15.90 19.99 -22.77
CA LEU A 194 -15.10 18.95 -23.39
C LEU A 194 -15.70 18.50 -24.72
N SER A 195 -14.84 18.43 -25.75
CA SER A 195 -15.20 17.80 -27.01
C SER A 195 -15.15 16.29 -26.82
N ILE A 196 -16.33 15.67 -26.76
CA ILE A 196 -16.47 14.23 -26.58
C ILE A 196 -16.46 13.56 -27.94
N LYS A 197 -15.58 12.59 -28.06
CA LYS A 197 -15.54 11.64 -29.16
C LYS A 197 -15.93 10.29 -28.58
N GLU A 198 -16.69 9.54 -29.36
CA GLU A 198 -16.77 8.11 -29.11
C GLU A 198 -15.34 7.56 -29.21
N PRO A 199 -14.90 6.71 -28.26
CA PRO A 199 -13.65 6.00 -28.43
C PRO A 199 -13.78 5.29 -29.76
N GLY A 200 -12.85 5.52 -30.68
CA GLY A 200 -12.69 4.51 -31.71
C GLY A 200 -12.52 3.17 -30.99
N SER A 201 -13.19 2.11 -31.44
CA SER A 201 -13.18 0.80 -30.80
C SER A 201 -11.77 0.22 -30.97
N ILE A 202 -10.80 0.73 -30.22
CA ILE A 202 -9.43 0.25 -30.24
C ILE A 202 -9.34 -0.87 -29.21
N SER A 203 -9.16 -2.10 -29.68
CA SER A 203 -8.82 -3.22 -28.80
C SER A 203 -7.35 -3.14 -28.42
N LEU A 204 -7.06 -3.08 -27.12
CA LEU A 204 -5.71 -2.99 -26.58
C LEU A 204 -5.26 -4.34 -26.03
N SER A 205 -3.95 -4.62 -26.06
CA SER A 205 -3.37 -5.82 -25.48
C SER A 205 -1.94 -5.62 -24.99
N ILE A 206 -1.52 -6.41 -24.00
CA ILE A 206 -0.16 -6.49 -23.48
C ILE A 206 0.26 -7.93 -23.28
N LYS A 207 1.54 -8.18 -23.57
CA LYS A 207 2.25 -9.43 -23.30
C LYS A 207 3.64 -9.13 -22.74
N ALA A 208 4.20 -10.08 -22.01
CA ALA A 208 5.56 -10.01 -21.51
C ALA A 208 6.32 -11.30 -21.83
N TYR A 209 7.58 -11.15 -22.23
CA TYR A 209 8.48 -12.25 -22.52
C TYR A 209 9.78 -12.06 -21.75
N ASN A 210 10.17 -13.05 -20.94
CA ASN A 210 11.44 -13.01 -20.23
C ASN A 210 12.55 -13.45 -21.19
N ASN A 211 13.29 -12.48 -21.71
CA ASN A 211 14.37 -12.71 -22.67
C ASN A 211 15.52 -13.51 -22.07
N THR A 212 15.80 -13.36 -20.77
CA THR A 212 16.89 -14.08 -20.10
C THR A 212 16.55 -15.55 -19.91
N GLN A 213 15.30 -15.86 -19.57
CA GLN A 213 14.84 -17.23 -19.31
C GLN A 213 14.22 -17.91 -20.54
N GLY A 214 13.96 -17.17 -21.62
CA GLY A 214 13.45 -17.72 -22.88
C GLY A 214 11.99 -18.17 -22.86
N GLN A 215 11.16 -17.64 -21.95
CA GLN A 215 9.77 -18.07 -21.80
C GLN A 215 8.85 -16.95 -21.32
N GLU A 216 7.54 -17.12 -21.55
CA GLU A 216 6.48 -16.30 -20.96
C GLU A 216 6.21 -16.73 -19.51
N ASN A 217 5.68 -15.82 -18.68
CA ASN A 217 5.24 -16.10 -17.30
C ASN A 217 6.30 -16.70 -16.35
N ALA A 218 7.59 -16.56 -16.66
CA ALA A 218 8.66 -16.96 -15.75
C ALA A 218 8.62 -16.14 -14.45
N ILE A 219 8.95 -16.78 -13.32
CA ILE A 219 9.30 -16.04 -12.10
C ILE A 219 10.59 -15.27 -12.39
N ALA A 220 10.47 -13.94 -12.43
CA ALA A 220 11.53 -13.03 -12.78
C ALA A 220 12.60 -12.97 -11.69
N LYS A 221 13.86 -13.14 -12.09
CA LYS A 221 15.04 -13.17 -11.20
C LYS A 221 15.82 -11.85 -11.31
N PRO A 222 16.64 -11.51 -10.30
CA PRO A 222 17.52 -10.35 -10.39
C PRO A 222 18.31 -10.31 -11.69
N SER A 223 18.40 -9.15 -12.32
CA SER A 223 19.05 -8.93 -13.62
C SER A 223 18.40 -9.56 -14.85
N ASP A 224 17.24 -10.23 -14.72
CA ASP A 224 16.48 -10.69 -15.89
C ASP A 224 16.07 -9.52 -16.79
N ARG A 225 16.06 -9.77 -18.09
CA ARG A 225 15.55 -8.84 -19.09
C ARG A 225 14.18 -9.30 -19.52
N ILE A 226 13.19 -8.41 -19.45
CA ILE A 226 11.81 -8.68 -19.82
C ILE A 226 11.38 -7.67 -20.85
N THR A 227 10.89 -8.16 -21.99
CA THR A 227 10.32 -7.32 -23.03
C THR A 227 8.81 -7.36 -22.91
N TYR A 228 8.22 -6.18 -22.77
CA TYR A 228 6.79 -5.96 -22.83
C TYR A 228 6.42 -5.52 -24.24
N THR A 229 5.37 -6.12 -24.79
CA THR A 229 4.80 -5.76 -26.09
C THR A 229 3.38 -5.30 -25.87
N ILE A 230 3.08 -4.06 -26.26
CA ILE A 230 1.74 -3.47 -26.23
C ILE A 230 1.19 -3.39 -27.66
N GLY A 231 -0.07 -3.76 -27.84
CA GLY A 231 -0.76 -3.81 -29.12
C GLY A 231 -2.06 -3.04 -29.09
N ALA A 232 -2.40 -2.41 -30.21
CA ALA A 232 -3.66 -1.75 -30.46
C ALA A 232 -4.22 -2.26 -31.80
N LYS A 233 -5.51 -2.59 -31.84
CA LYS A 233 -6.23 -2.94 -33.06
C LYS A 233 -7.39 -1.97 -33.24
N ASN A 234 -7.47 -1.29 -34.37
CA ASN A 234 -8.67 -0.56 -34.73
C ASN A 234 -9.77 -1.53 -35.12
N THR A 235 -10.88 -1.57 -34.37
CA THR A 235 -12.03 -2.43 -34.67
C THR A 235 -13.23 -1.64 -35.23
N ASP A 236 -13.02 -0.37 -35.56
CA ASP A 236 -14.01 0.42 -36.29
C ASP A 236 -13.90 0.20 -37.80
N LYS A 237 -14.99 0.57 -38.48
CA LYS A 237 -15.07 0.62 -39.95
C LYS A 237 -14.42 1.88 -40.53
N GLU A 238 -14.01 2.82 -39.69
CA GLU A 238 -13.40 4.09 -40.06
C GLU A 238 -11.98 4.22 -39.50
N GLN A 239 -11.21 5.14 -40.07
CA GLN A 239 -9.84 5.41 -39.63
C GLN A 239 -9.83 6.13 -38.28
N THR A 240 -9.10 5.58 -37.31
CA THR A 240 -8.81 6.26 -36.05
C THR A 240 -7.62 7.19 -36.25
N GLN A 241 -7.82 8.50 -36.11
CA GLN A 241 -6.74 9.48 -36.26
C GLN A 241 -6.04 9.81 -34.93
N LYS A 242 -4.72 10.04 -34.99
CA LYS A 242 -3.88 10.49 -33.87
C LYS A 242 -3.91 9.59 -32.62
N PHE A 243 -4.05 8.28 -32.81
CA PHE A 243 -3.90 7.30 -31.74
C PHE A 243 -2.48 7.34 -31.17
N THR A 244 -2.34 7.34 -29.85
CA THR A 244 -1.04 7.42 -29.18
C THR A 244 -0.91 6.27 -28.19
N PHE A 245 0.18 5.52 -28.28
CA PHE A 245 0.53 4.53 -27.25
C PHE A 245 1.12 5.25 -26.04
N VAL A 246 0.49 5.09 -24.87
CA VAL A 246 1.01 5.58 -23.59
C VAL A 246 0.85 4.47 -22.55
N LYS A 247 1.91 4.16 -21.81
CA LYS A 247 1.92 3.13 -20.78
C LYS A 247 2.55 3.66 -19.50
N ASN A 248 1.82 3.56 -18.39
CA ASN A 248 2.37 3.80 -17.06
C ASN A 248 3.26 2.61 -16.67
N LEU A 249 4.44 2.86 -16.09
CA LEU A 249 5.43 1.85 -15.72
C LEU A 249 5.68 1.81 -14.21
N SER A 250 4.90 2.51 -13.41
CA SER A 250 5.23 2.82 -12.02
C SER A 250 5.46 1.56 -11.17
N ASP A 251 4.59 0.57 -11.32
CA ASP A 251 4.70 -0.74 -10.64
C ASP A 251 5.90 -1.55 -11.17
N THR A 252 6.05 -1.58 -12.50
CA THR A 252 7.19 -2.23 -13.17
C THR A 252 8.55 -1.64 -12.70
N LEU A 253 8.61 -0.33 -12.49
CA LEU A 253 9.81 0.41 -12.07
C LEU A 253 10.19 0.20 -10.60
N GLU A 254 9.31 -0.37 -9.77
CA GLU A 254 9.65 -0.74 -8.40
C GLU A 254 10.80 -1.77 -8.39
N TYR A 255 10.76 -2.72 -9.32
CA TYR A 255 11.71 -3.85 -9.38
C TYR A 255 12.70 -3.79 -10.54
N SER A 256 12.49 -2.89 -11.51
CA SER A 256 13.26 -2.88 -12.75
C SER A 256 13.62 -1.49 -13.22
N ASP A 257 14.59 -1.42 -14.12
CA ASP A 257 14.96 -0.20 -14.84
C ASP A 257 14.67 -0.41 -16.34
N VAL A 258 14.13 0.61 -17.01
CA VAL A 258 13.95 0.57 -18.47
C VAL A 258 15.33 0.63 -19.13
N ILE A 259 15.64 -0.37 -19.97
CA ILE A 259 16.93 -0.45 -20.69
C ILE A 259 16.79 -0.22 -22.20
N ASN A 260 15.58 -0.34 -22.75
CA ASN A 260 15.30 -0.04 -24.15
C ASN A 260 13.84 0.37 -24.33
N THR A 261 13.58 1.50 -24.98
CA THR A 261 12.23 2.00 -25.23
C THR A 261 11.68 1.63 -26.61
N HIS A 262 12.49 1.01 -27.48
CA HIS A 262 12.20 0.73 -28.90
C HIS A 262 11.42 1.86 -29.59
N GLY A 263 11.99 3.07 -29.58
CA GLY A 263 11.41 4.24 -30.22
C GLY A 263 10.37 5.00 -29.38
N GLY A 264 10.15 4.59 -28.12
CA GLY A 264 9.35 5.33 -27.16
C GLY A 264 10.16 6.41 -26.42
N THR A 265 9.46 7.40 -25.88
CA THR A 265 10.00 8.42 -24.97
C THR A 265 9.56 8.11 -23.56
N LEU A 266 10.52 7.99 -22.63
CA LEU A 266 10.28 7.75 -21.21
C LEU A 266 10.22 9.09 -20.47
N ASP A 267 9.09 9.37 -19.84
CA ASP A 267 8.97 10.41 -18.82
C ASP A 267 9.24 9.78 -17.45
N VAL A 268 10.43 10.06 -16.92
CA VAL A 268 10.89 9.51 -15.63
C VAL A 268 10.08 10.07 -14.46
N ARG A 269 9.61 11.32 -14.54
CA ARG A 269 8.83 11.94 -13.47
C ARG A 269 7.41 11.41 -13.45
N ALA A 270 6.79 11.31 -14.62
CA ALA A 270 5.46 10.75 -14.75
C ALA A 270 5.46 9.21 -14.74
N GLN A 271 6.64 8.56 -14.72
CA GLN A 271 6.80 7.11 -14.80
C GLN A 271 6.00 6.50 -15.95
N THR A 272 6.00 7.15 -17.11
CA THR A 272 5.26 6.72 -18.30
C THR A 272 6.17 6.64 -19.51
N ILE A 273 5.87 5.71 -20.41
CA ILE A 273 6.47 5.62 -21.73
C ILE A 273 5.41 5.90 -22.80
N SER A 274 5.77 6.69 -23.81
CA SER A 274 4.86 7.07 -24.91
C SER A 274 5.53 7.01 -26.27
N TRP A 275 4.76 6.74 -27.32
CA TRP A 275 5.21 6.78 -28.71
C TRP A 275 4.49 7.88 -29.49
N PRO A 276 5.05 8.36 -30.62
CA PRO A 276 4.40 9.35 -31.47
C PRO A 276 2.99 8.91 -31.89
N ALA A 277 2.11 9.89 -32.08
CA ALA A 277 0.75 9.67 -32.55
C ALA A 277 0.76 9.08 -33.98
N ILE A 278 -0.16 8.15 -34.25
CA ILE A 278 -0.34 7.50 -35.53
C ILE A 278 -1.81 7.52 -35.93
N ASP A 279 -2.06 7.44 -37.23
CA ASP A 279 -3.38 7.11 -37.73
C ASP A 279 -3.47 5.60 -37.95
N MET A 280 -4.62 5.01 -37.65
CA MET A 280 -4.89 3.59 -37.77
C MET A 280 -6.09 3.37 -38.70
N ALA A 281 -5.87 2.71 -39.82
CA ALA A 281 -6.93 2.29 -40.73
C ALA A 281 -7.88 1.26 -40.07
N PRO A 282 -9.08 1.04 -40.62
CA PRO A 282 -9.98 -0.02 -40.16
C PRO A 282 -9.28 -1.38 -40.10
N GLU A 283 -9.52 -2.15 -39.04
CA GLU A 283 -8.90 -3.46 -38.76
C GLU A 283 -7.37 -3.46 -38.59
N GLU A 284 -6.71 -2.30 -38.66
CA GLU A 284 -5.26 -2.21 -38.55
C GLU A 284 -4.77 -2.56 -37.14
N VAL A 285 -3.73 -3.40 -37.08
CA VAL A 285 -3.05 -3.78 -35.84
C VAL A 285 -1.67 -3.14 -35.78
N GLN A 286 -1.41 -2.41 -34.71
CA GLN A 286 -0.14 -1.74 -34.43
C GLN A 286 0.43 -2.23 -33.09
N GLN A 287 1.75 -2.36 -33.01
CA GLN A 287 2.44 -2.80 -31.79
C GLN A 287 3.65 -1.92 -31.48
N ARG A 288 3.95 -1.79 -30.18
CA ARG A 288 5.16 -1.17 -29.64
C ARG A 288 5.72 -2.04 -28.54
N SER A 289 7.00 -1.92 -28.24
CA SER A 289 7.63 -2.70 -27.19
C SER A 289 8.63 -1.90 -26.38
N PHE A 290 8.90 -2.33 -25.16
CA PHE A 290 9.97 -1.80 -24.33
C PHE A 290 10.57 -2.93 -23.51
N THR A 291 11.87 -2.84 -23.22
CA THR A 291 12.57 -3.83 -22.41
C THR A 291 13.00 -3.19 -21.10
N VAL A 292 12.69 -3.91 -20.01
CA VAL A 292 13.19 -3.60 -18.68
C VAL A 292 14.20 -4.64 -18.24
N ARG A 293 15.07 -4.25 -17.32
CA ARG A 293 15.97 -5.15 -16.62
C ARG A 293 15.67 -5.10 -15.14
N LEU A 294 15.41 -6.25 -14.53
CA LEU A 294 15.23 -6.33 -13.08
C LEU A 294 16.50 -5.86 -12.37
N LYS A 295 16.33 -5.13 -11.27
CA LYS A 295 17.43 -4.65 -10.45
C LYS A 295 18.26 -5.84 -9.98
N SER A 296 19.59 -5.66 -9.96
CA SER A 296 20.52 -6.71 -9.52
C SER A 296 20.35 -7.04 -8.03
N THR A 297 19.93 -6.05 -7.25
CA THR A 297 19.47 -6.21 -5.87
C THR A 297 18.01 -5.79 -5.83
N LEU A 298 17.11 -6.75 -5.59
CA LEU A 298 15.68 -6.49 -5.52
C LEU A 298 15.36 -5.73 -4.22
N PRO A 299 14.43 -4.76 -4.29
CA PRO A 299 14.11 -3.88 -3.17
C PRO A 299 13.59 -4.65 -1.97
N ALA A 300 14.03 -4.20 -0.79
CA ALA A 300 13.60 -4.75 0.49
C ALA A 300 12.35 -4.11 1.07
N THR A 301 11.84 -3.09 0.38
CA THR A 301 10.78 -2.20 0.84
C THR A 301 9.57 -3.00 1.24
N ALA A 302 9.08 -2.83 2.46
CA ALA A 302 7.91 -3.54 2.93
C ALA A 302 6.65 -3.14 2.12
N THR A 303 5.69 -4.04 2.01
CA THR A 303 4.44 -3.84 1.26
C THR A 303 3.60 -2.79 1.96
N GLY A 304 2.97 -1.90 1.20
CA GLY A 304 2.19 -0.80 1.76
C GLY A 304 0.91 -1.29 2.43
N VAL A 305 0.64 -0.85 3.67
CA VAL A 305 -0.68 -1.07 4.29
C VAL A 305 -1.78 -0.38 3.48
N SER A 306 -1.49 0.82 2.98
CA SER A 306 -2.40 1.58 2.12
C SER A 306 -2.40 1.14 0.66
N ASN A 307 -1.38 0.39 0.22
CA ASN A 307 -1.39 -0.28 -1.08
C ASN A 307 -0.79 -1.67 -1.02
N PRO A 308 -1.66 -2.68 -0.96
CA PRO A 308 -1.24 -4.06 -0.95
C PRO A 308 -0.50 -4.50 -2.21
N HIS A 309 -0.55 -3.72 -3.31
CA HIS A 309 0.07 -4.07 -4.58
C HIS A 309 1.47 -3.48 -4.80
N SER A 310 1.94 -2.60 -3.92
CA SER A 310 3.29 -2.04 -4.05
C SER A 310 4.30 -2.86 -3.26
N PHE A 311 5.45 -3.10 -3.88
CA PHE A 311 6.51 -3.96 -3.40
C PHE A 311 6.00 -5.36 -2.99
N ASP A 312 4.88 -5.85 -3.55
CA ASP A 312 4.26 -7.15 -3.28
C ASP A 312 4.94 -8.37 -3.94
N CYS A 313 6.12 -8.15 -4.54
CA CYS A 313 6.85 -9.04 -5.43
C CYS A 313 6.12 -9.45 -6.72
N VAL A 314 5.18 -8.65 -7.20
CA VAL A 314 4.52 -8.85 -8.47
C VAL A 314 4.64 -7.58 -9.29
N MET A 315 5.13 -7.69 -10.53
CA MET A 315 5.01 -6.60 -11.50
C MET A 315 3.69 -6.78 -12.26
N LYS A 316 2.67 -6.02 -11.86
CA LYS A 316 1.37 -5.95 -12.52
C LYS A 316 1.41 -4.91 -13.63
N SER A 317 1.19 -5.34 -14.87
CA SER A 317 1.12 -4.44 -16.02
C SER A 317 -0.26 -4.46 -16.68
N ASN A 318 -0.83 -3.28 -16.90
CA ASN A 318 -2.14 -3.13 -17.55
C ASN A 318 -2.03 -2.38 -18.89
N PHE A 319 -2.65 -2.93 -19.94
CA PHE A 319 -2.91 -2.24 -21.21
C PHE A 319 -3.93 -3.05 -22.03
N GLY A 320 -5.22 -2.72 -21.90
CA GLY A 320 -6.33 -3.53 -22.41
C GLY A 320 -6.61 -4.77 -21.55
N ASN A 321 -5.64 -5.67 -21.45
CA ASN A 321 -5.62 -6.77 -20.48
C ASN A 321 -4.60 -6.51 -19.36
N THR A 322 -4.68 -7.33 -18.30
CA THR A 322 -3.73 -7.35 -17.19
C THR A 322 -2.82 -8.55 -17.29
N ILE A 323 -1.53 -8.34 -17.06
CA ILE A 323 -0.55 -9.42 -16.86
C ILE A 323 0.14 -9.25 -15.51
N LEU A 324 0.49 -10.38 -14.89
CA LEU A 324 1.18 -10.44 -13.60
C LEU A 324 2.52 -11.14 -13.81
N THR A 325 3.61 -10.44 -13.56
CA THR A 325 4.96 -11.01 -13.61
C THR A 325 5.47 -11.20 -12.19
N ASN A 326 5.45 -12.44 -11.72
CA ASN A 326 5.97 -12.77 -10.39
C ASN A 326 7.46 -12.51 -10.31
N VAL A 327 7.91 -11.83 -9.27
CA VAL A 327 9.31 -11.53 -8.99
C VAL A 327 9.80 -12.43 -7.86
N LYS A 328 11.02 -12.96 -7.97
CA LYS A 328 11.64 -13.75 -6.90
C LYS A 328 11.89 -12.85 -5.69
N CYS A 329 10.98 -12.90 -4.70
CA CYS A 329 11.12 -12.11 -3.48
C CYS A 329 12.47 -12.35 -2.78
N PRO A 330 13.07 -11.31 -2.20
CA PRO A 330 14.09 -11.48 -1.18
C PRO A 330 13.59 -12.30 0.02
N PRO A 331 14.46 -13.03 0.73
CA PRO A 331 14.05 -13.96 1.78
C PRO A 331 13.35 -13.27 2.98
N TYR A 332 13.67 -12.03 3.32
CA TYR A 332 13.03 -11.30 4.42
C TYR A 332 11.59 -10.86 4.08
N LYS A 333 11.24 -10.71 2.79
CA LYS A 333 9.86 -10.44 2.32
C LYS A 333 8.92 -11.62 2.55
N LEU A 334 9.44 -12.85 2.51
CA LEU A 334 8.66 -14.04 2.81
C LEU A 334 8.23 -14.07 4.28
N ALA A 335 9.08 -13.58 5.19
CA ALA A 335 8.72 -13.43 6.61
C ALA A 335 7.64 -12.36 6.81
N GLU A 336 7.69 -11.26 6.04
CA GLU A 336 6.66 -10.23 6.03
C GLU A 336 5.31 -10.77 5.54
N GLN A 337 5.29 -11.48 4.40
CA GLN A 337 4.06 -12.08 3.85
C GLN A 337 3.47 -13.13 4.82
N ALA A 338 4.29 -13.98 5.42
CA ALA A 338 3.86 -14.93 6.43
C ALA A 338 3.30 -14.23 7.70
N ALA A 339 3.85 -13.08 8.09
CA ALA A 339 3.33 -12.28 9.19
C ALA A 339 2.00 -11.58 8.81
N SER A 340 1.79 -11.26 7.53
CA SER A 340 0.55 -10.62 7.05
C SER A 340 -0.65 -11.55 6.99
N GLU A 341 -0.42 -12.87 6.89
CA GLU A 341 -1.41 -13.94 6.98
C GLU A 341 -1.89 -14.17 8.43
N LEU A 342 -1.16 -13.65 9.42
CA LEU A 342 -1.63 -13.69 10.81
C LEU A 342 -2.87 -12.81 10.96
N PRO A 343 -3.86 -13.24 11.76
CA PRO A 343 -5.07 -12.45 11.97
C PRO A 343 -4.67 -11.06 12.46
N LYS A 344 -5.05 -10.04 11.69
CA LYS A 344 -4.82 -8.63 12.03
C LYS A 344 -5.52 -8.34 13.35
N VAL A 345 -4.77 -8.37 14.44
CA VAL A 345 -5.25 -7.95 15.75
C VAL A 345 -5.47 -6.45 15.68
N ASN A 346 -6.68 -6.00 16.02
CA ASN A 346 -6.97 -4.58 15.99
C ASN A 346 -6.00 -3.81 16.92
N THR A 347 -5.67 -2.56 16.56
CA THR A 347 -4.69 -1.75 17.30
C THR A 347 -5.05 -1.64 18.79
N SER A 348 -6.34 -1.67 19.11
CA SER A 348 -6.86 -1.69 20.48
C SER A 348 -6.47 -2.95 21.25
N THR A 349 -6.53 -4.14 20.64
CA THR A 349 -6.20 -5.43 21.26
C THR A 349 -4.70 -5.53 21.51
N VAL A 350 -3.88 -5.04 20.57
CA VAL A 350 -2.42 -4.98 20.77
C VAL A 350 -2.09 -4.00 21.89
N SER A 351 -2.76 -2.84 21.96
CA SER A 351 -2.57 -1.86 23.03
C SER A 351 -2.95 -2.43 24.41
N ILE A 352 -4.05 -3.18 24.49
CA ILE A 352 -4.47 -3.88 25.71
C ILE A 352 -3.45 -4.97 26.09
N PHE A 353 -2.94 -5.72 25.12
CA PHE A 353 -1.94 -6.75 25.37
C PHE A 353 -0.62 -6.16 25.88
N ILE A 354 -0.16 -5.06 25.31
CA ILE A 354 1.04 -4.34 25.79
C ILE A 354 0.81 -3.74 27.17
N ALA A 355 -0.37 -3.15 27.42
CA ALA A 355 -0.71 -2.60 28.72
C ALA A 355 -0.74 -3.69 29.80
N THR A 356 -1.35 -4.84 29.52
CA THR A 356 -1.39 -5.98 30.45
C THR A 356 -0.01 -6.57 30.67
N LEU A 357 0.79 -6.78 29.60
CA LEU A 357 2.15 -7.26 29.72
C LEU A 357 3.03 -6.31 30.53
N SER A 358 2.94 -5.00 30.27
CA SER A 358 3.67 -3.96 31.02
C SER A 358 3.26 -3.92 32.49
N LEU A 359 1.97 -4.08 32.80
CA LEU A 359 1.46 -4.20 34.17
C LEU A 359 2.02 -5.43 34.88
N VAL A 360 2.06 -6.58 34.19
CA VAL A 360 2.65 -7.82 34.73
C VAL A 360 4.15 -7.64 34.97
N THR A 361 4.88 -7.04 34.03
CA THR A 361 6.31 -6.76 34.18
C THR A 361 6.57 -5.80 35.34
N LEU A 362 5.77 -4.73 35.48
CA LEU A 362 5.86 -3.77 36.58
C LEU A 362 5.56 -4.44 37.92
N PHE A 363 4.51 -5.27 38.00
CA PHE A 363 4.18 -6.02 39.20
C PHE A 363 5.32 -6.96 39.61
N LEU A 364 5.87 -7.74 38.67
CA LEU A 364 6.99 -8.63 38.94
C LEU A 364 8.25 -7.86 39.37
N TYR A 365 8.49 -6.69 38.79
CA TYR A 365 9.58 -5.80 39.18
C TYR A 365 9.41 -5.28 40.60
N LEU A 366 8.26 -4.69 40.94
CA LEU A 366 7.96 -4.20 42.29
C LEU A 366 8.04 -5.32 43.33
N ARG A 367 7.51 -6.49 43.00
CA ARG A 367 7.59 -7.67 43.86
C ARG A 367 9.04 -8.14 44.05
N SER A 368 9.88 -8.04 43.01
CA SER A 368 11.32 -8.36 43.12
C SER A 368 12.06 -7.38 44.04
N LEU A 369 11.66 -6.10 44.07
CA LEU A 369 12.21 -5.11 45.01
C LEU A 369 11.79 -5.43 46.44
N GLN A 370 10.50 -5.73 46.66
CA GLN A 370 10.00 -6.13 47.97
C GLN A 370 10.78 -7.35 48.50
N TYR A 371 11.00 -8.37 47.67
CA TYR A 371 11.75 -9.56 48.08
C TYR A 371 13.21 -9.28 48.44
N LYS A 372 13.88 -8.35 47.75
CA LYS A 372 15.25 -7.95 48.12
C LYS A 372 15.29 -7.36 49.53
N GLU A 373 14.32 -6.53 49.87
CA GLU A 373 14.22 -5.97 51.22
C GLU A 373 13.87 -7.05 52.25
N GLU A 374 12.96 -7.98 51.95
CA GLU A 374 12.65 -9.10 52.85
C GLU A 374 13.89 -9.97 53.13
N VAL A 375 14.66 -10.33 52.10
CA VAL A 375 15.91 -11.10 52.26
C VAL A 375 16.98 -10.30 53.01
N ARG A 376 17.07 -8.99 52.77
CA ARG A 376 18.00 -8.10 53.48
C ARG A 376 17.70 -8.05 54.97
N LEU A 377 16.43 -7.94 55.35
CA LEU A 377 15.98 -7.93 56.74
C LEU A 377 16.29 -9.26 57.44
N ILE A 378 15.98 -10.40 56.80
CA ILE A 378 16.33 -11.73 57.35
C ILE A 378 17.84 -11.82 57.60
N ARG A 379 18.67 -11.43 56.62
CA ARG A 379 20.13 -11.53 56.75
C ARG A 379 20.66 -10.61 57.84
N ARG A 380 20.09 -9.40 57.99
CA ARG A 380 20.46 -8.47 59.06
C ARG A 380 20.09 -9.05 60.43
N ASP A 381 18.84 -9.47 60.61
CA ASP A 381 18.34 -9.94 61.90
C ASP A 381 19.02 -11.26 62.33
N VAL A 382 19.44 -12.11 61.37
CA VAL A 382 20.28 -13.30 61.63
C VAL A 382 21.71 -12.92 62.03
N ASN A 383 22.29 -11.89 61.42
CA ASN A 383 23.68 -11.48 61.70
C ASN A 383 23.83 -10.62 62.95
N GLU A 384 22.80 -9.88 63.36
CA GLU A 384 22.80 -9.02 64.56
C GLU A 384 22.55 -9.81 65.86
N GLY A 385 22.39 -11.14 65.79
CA GLY A 385 22.25 -11.99 66.97
C GLY A 385 20.90 -11.83 67.70
N VAL A 386 19.96 -11.06 67.14
CA VAL A 386 18.59 -10.90 67.67
C VAL A 386 17.75 -12.18 67.53
N LEU A 387 18.27 -13.18 66.80
CA LEU A 387 17.65 -14.47 66.52
C LEU A 387 18.31 -15.66 67.25
N LEU A 388 19.10 -15.42 68.30
CA LEU A 388 19.60 -16.46 69.22
C LEU A 388 18.93 -16.36 70.59
#